data_AF-A0A939AZR0-F1
#
_entry.id   AF-A0A939AZR0-F1
#
_cell.length_a   1.000
_cell.length_b   1.000
_cell.length_c   1.000
_cell.angle_alpha   90.00
_cell.angle_beta   90.00
_cell.angle_gamma   90.00
#
_symmetry.space_group_name_H-M   'P 1'
#
loop_
_entity.id
_entity.type
_entity.pdbx_description
1 polymer ?
#
loop_
_entity_poly.entity_id
_entity_poly.type
_entity_poly.pdbx_seq_one_letter_code
_entity_poly.pdbx_strand_id
1 'polypeptide(L)'
;MPPLPALAALLPGIPLTPPPPLPAPVARPPLQRRAAPSGSARLQGSSITINGLRQQALWLQDAGELWLPLEVLEGQLGVSRSSGANGSMELEWFGQKLSVSADRQRSLDDEVAVPVSGLLEAVGVAIRVEG
;
A
#
# COMPACT_ATOMS: atom_id res chain seq x y z
N MET A 1 21.45 -39.71 41.09
CA MET A 1 22.03 -38.47 40.52
C MET A 1 23.42 -38.31 41.11
N PRO A 2 24.50 -38.50 40.34
CA PRO A 2 25.86 -38.34 40.85
C PRO A 2 26.21 -36.84 41.01
N PRO A 3 27.03 -36.46 42.01
CA PRO A 3 27.61 -35.13 42.10
C PRO A 3 28.89 -35.07 41.27
N LEU A 4 29.18 -33.91 40.66
CA LEU A 4 30.51 -33.62 40.12
C LEU A 4 31.18 -32.49 40.92
N PRO A 5 32.51 -32.55 41.07
CA PRO A 5 33.27 -31.72 42.01
C PRO A 5 33.75 -30.41 41.38
N ALA A 6 34.15 -29.49 42.26
CA ALA A 6 34.86 -28.27 41.95
C ALA A 6 36.28 -28.54 41.41
N LEU A 7 36.81 -27.64 40.56
CA LEU A 7 38.19 -27.14 40.67
C LEU A 7 38.45 -25.96 39.72
N ALA A 8 39.00 -24.90 40.31
CA ALA A 8 39.49 -23.70 39.68
C ALA A 8 40.74 -23.98 38.82
N ALA A 9 40.92 -23.20 37.75
CA ALA A 9 42.23 -23.01 37.12
C ALA A 9 42.41 -21.53 36.77
N LEU A 10 43.30 -20.92 37.54
CA LEU A 10 43.91 -19.61 37.36
C LEU A 10 44.73 -19.62 36.05
N LEU A 11 44.51 -18.67 35.13
CA LEU A 11 45.46 -18.40 34.05
C LEU A 11 46.13 -17.04 34.29
N PRO A 12 47.48 -16.99 34.36
CA PRO A 12 48.23 -15.78 34.65
C PRO A 12 48.47 -14.95 33.37
N GLY A 13 48.45 -13.62 33.54
CA GLY A 13 49.25 -12.69 32.73
C GLY A 13 48.88 -12.55 31.24
N ILE A 14 47.89 -11.72 30.94
CA ILE A 14 47.76 -11.10 29.61
C ILE A 14 48.15 -9.61 29.79
N PRO A 15 49.19 -9.10 29.11
CA PRO A 15 49.49 -7.67 29.16
C PRO A 15 48.31 -6.90 28.57
N LEU A 16 47.76 -5.95 29.35
CA LEU A 16 46.71 -5.04 28.90
C LEU A 16 47.30 -4.06 27.89
N THR A 17 47.33 -4.42 26.61
CA THR A 17 47.49 -3.41 25.55
C THR A 17 46.25 -2.52 25.55
N PRO A 18 46.39 -1.19 25.63
CA PRO A 18 45.25 -0.30 25.57
C PRO A 18 44.57 -0.45 24.19
N PRO A 19 43.23 -0.43 24.14
CA PRO A 19 42.51 -0.52 22.88
C PRO A 19 42.84 0.71 22.00
N PRO A 20 42.82 0.56 20.66
CA PRO A 20 43.05 1.68 19.76
C PRO A 20 42.00 2.79 19.97
N PRO A 21 42.35 4.06 19.70
CA PRO A 21 41.42 5.17 19.81
C PRO A 21 40.27 5.02 18.81
N LEU A 22 39.05 5.33 19.27
CA LEU A 22 37.85 5.30 18.46
C LEU A 22 37.97 6.30 17.29
N PRO A 23 37.54 5.94 16.06
CA PRO A 23 37.51 6.87 14.94
C PRO A 23 36.57 8.05 15.25
N ALA A 24 36.96 9.25 14.83
CA ALA A 24 36.20 10.48 15.04
C ALA A 24 34.78 10.35 14.44
N PRO A 25 33.77 11.01 15.04
CA PRO A 25 32.39 10.92 14.55
C PRO A 25 32.34 11.47 13.13
N VAL A 26 32.05 10.60 12.17
CA VAL A 26 31.69 11.02 10.81
C VAL A 26 30.52 11.98 10.94
N ALA A 27 30.63 13.17 10.34
CA ALA A 27 29.56 14.14 10.30
C ALA A 27 28.30 13.45 9.80
N ARG A 28 27.32 13.28 10.70
CA ARG A 28 26.02 12.70 10.35
C ARG A 28 25.44 13.59 9.26
N PRO A 29 25.14 13.07 8.05
CA PRO A 29 24.42 13.86 7.07
C PRO A 29 23.18 14.40 7.76
N PRO A 30 22.79 15.67 7.52
CA PRO A 30 21.62 16.23 8.15
C PRO A 30 20.48 15.23 7.91
N LEU A 31 19.81 14.84 8.99
CA LEU A 31 18.57 14.07 8.90
C LEU A 31 17.73 14.82 7.88
N GLN A 32 17.63 14.27 6.67
CA GLN A 32 16.72 14.78 5.68
C GLN A 32 15.38 14.73 6.38
N ARG A 33 14.89 15.90 6.82
CA ARG A 33 13.49 16.06 7.17
C ARG A 33 12.77 15.51 5.97
N ARG A 34 12.20 14.33 6.11
CA ARG A 34 11.35 13.72 5.10
C ARG A 34 10.35 14.80 4.81
N ALA A 35 10.46 15.42 3.65
CA ALA A 35 9.45 16.36 3.21
C ALA A 35 8.14 15.60 3.38
N ALA A 36 7.22 16.14 4.17
CA ALA A 36 5.85 15.65 4.14
C ALA A 36 5.47 15.62 2.65
N PRO A 37 4.97 14.51 2.09
CA PRO A 37 4.50 14.53 0.73
C PRO A 37 3.25 15.42 0.71
N SER A 38 3.46 16.71 0.48
CA SER A 38 2.44 17.64 0.04
C SER A 38 2.22 17.35 -1.45
N GLY A 39 1.48 16.28 -1.70
CA GLY A 39 1.19 15.72 -3.01
C GLY A 39 0.79 14.27 -2.80
N SER A 40 -0.50 13.97 -2.99
CA SER A 40 -1.09 12.65 -2.87
C SER A 40 -0.20 11.63 -3.59
N ALA A 41 0.56 10.85 -2.81
CA ALA A 41 1.47 9.88 -3.36
C ALA A 41 0.65 8.87 -4.17
N ARG A 42 1.07 8.61 -5.41
CA ARG A 42 0.49 7.55 -6.22
C ARG A 42 0.81 6.21 -5.56
N LEU A 43 -0.21 5.51 -5.07
CA LEU A 43 -0.09 4.19 -4.45
C LEU A 43 -0.71 3.14 -5.35
N GLN A 44 -0.14 1.95 -5.39
CA GLN A 44 -0.66 0.83 -6.16
C GLN A 44 -0.52 -0.45 -5.35
N GLY A 45 -1.46 -1.38 -5.53
CA GLY A 45 -1.38 -2.72 -4.95
C GLY A 45 -2.14 -3.74 -5.78
N SER A 46 -2.08 -4.99 -5.33
CA SER A 46 -2.69 -6.15 -6.01
C SER A 46 -3.67 -6.92 -5.12
N SER A 47 -4.09 -6.33 -3.99
CA SER A 47 -5.07 -6.92 -3.10
C SER A 47 -5.98 -5.88 -2.49
N ILE A 48 -7.28 -6.19 -2.47
CA ILE A 48 -8.32 -5.40 -1.80
C ILE A 48 -8.97 -6.26 -0.72
N THR A 49 -9.59 -5.63 0.26
CA THR A 49 -10.40 -6.33 1.27
C THR A 49 -11.80 -5.75 1.29
N ILE A 50 -12.79 -6.56 0.94
CA ILE A 50 -14.20 -6.17 0.88
C ILE A 50 -14.95 -6.97 1.95
N ASN A 51 -15.64 -6.28 2.87
CA ASN A 51 -16.36 -6.92 3.98
C ASN A 51 -15.50 -7.92 4.80
N GLY A 52 -14.20 -7.63 4.97
CA GLY A 52 -13.25 -8.50 5.68
C GLY A 52 -12.70 -9.67 4.86
N LEU A 53 -13.15 -9.85 3.61
CA LEU A 53 -12.64 -10.86 2.70
C LEU A 53 -11.55 -10.27 1.83
N ARG A 54 -10.32 -10.79 1.96
CA ARG A 54 -9.21 -10.40 1.10
C ARG A 54 -9.36 -11.04 -0.27
N GLN A 55 -9.23 -10.23 -1.30
CA GLN A 55 -9.30 -10.64 -2.70
C GLN A 55 -8.09 -10.12 -3.46
N GLN A 56 -7.76 -10.81 -4.55
CA GLN A 56 -6.65 -10.46 -5.43
C GLN A 56 -7.22 -9.56 -6.53
N ALA A 57 -6.73 -8.32 -6.59
CA ALA A 57 -7.27 -7.28 -7.44
C ALA A 57 -6.26 -6.14 -7.54
N LEU A 58 -5.93 -5.74 -8.76
CA LEU A 58 -5.14 -4.53 -8.97
C LEU A 58 -5.94 -3.31 -8.52
N TRP A 59 -5.25 -2.36 -7.89
CA TRP A 59 -5.82 -1.07 -7.55
C TRP A 59 -4.76 0.01 -7.59
N LEU A 60 -5.20 1.23 -7.87
CA LEU A 60 -4.35 2.40 -7.91
C LEU A 60 -5.04 3.54 -7.14
N GLN A 61 -4.33 4.17 -6.22
CA GLN A 61 -4.73 5.45 -5.65
C GLN A 61 -3.86 6.55 -6.23
N ASP A 62 -4.49 7.54 -6.85
CA ASP A 62 -3.81 8.62 -7.55
C ASP A 62 -4.58 9.93 -7.31
N ALA A 63 -3.89 10.98 -6.91
CA ALA A 63 -4.49 12.28 -6.58
C ALA A 63 -5.64 12.24 -5.53
N GLY A 64 -5.77 11.17 -4.73
CA GLY A 64 -6.88 10.96 -3.79
C GLY A 64 -8.07 10.19 -4.39
N GLU A 65 -8.05 9.91 -5.69
CA GLU A 65 -9.02 9.04 -6.35
C GLU A 65 -8.56 7.58 -6.29
N LEU A 66 -9.48 6.68 -5.98
CA LEU A 66 -9.29 5.25 -6.10
C LEU A 66 -9.70 4.80 -7.50
N TRP A 67 -8.82 4.07 -8.14
CA TRP A 67 -9.00 3.48 -9.46
C TRP A 67 -9.03 1.97 -9.30
N LEU A 68 -10.15 1.38 -9.74
CA LEU A 68 -10.34 -0.06 -9.74
C LEU A 68 -10.61 -0.57 -11.16
N PRO A 69 -10.10 -1.77 -11.51
CA PRO A 69 -10.46 -2.46 -12.72
C PRO A 69 -11.96 -2.69 -12.83
N LEU A 70 -12.49 -2.66 -14.05
CA LEU A 70 -13.89 -2.97 -14.33
C LEU A 70 -14.25 -4.39 -13.88
N GLU A 71 -13.35 -5.36 -14.05
CA GLU A 71 -13.59 -6.74 -13.62
C GLU A 71 -13.81 -6.84 -12.10
N VAL A 72 -13.05 -6.07 -11.31
CA VAL A 72 -13.22 -6.00 -9.86
C VAL A 72 -14.57 -5.39 -9.50
N LEU A 73 -14.97 -4.34 -10.21
CA LEU A 73 -16.25 -3.66 -9.99
C LEU A 73 -17.43 -4.58 -10.33
N GLU A 74 -17.42 -5.20 -11.50
CA GLU A 74 -18.50 -6.07 -11.97
C GLU A 74 -18.53 -7.41 -11.21
N GLY A 75 -17.36 -8.04 -11.05
CA GLY A 75 -17.25 -9.39 -10.51
C GLY A 75 -17.24 -9.49 -8.98
N GLN A 76 -16.66 -8.51 -8.28
CA GLN A 76 -16.48 -8.57 -6.81
C GLN A 76 -17.43 -7.64 -6.07
N LEU A 77 -17.70 -6.46 -6.63
CA LEU A 77 -18.63 -5.48 -6.04
C LEU A 77 -20.05 -5.61 -6.60
N GLY A 78 -20.23 -6.20 -7.78
CA GLY A 78 -21.54 -6.33 -8.41
C GLY A 78 -22.04 -5.01 -9.01
N VAL A 79 -21.12 -4.15 -9.45
CA VAL A 79 -21.44 -2.91 -10.18
C VAL A 79 -21.94 -3.28 -11.57
N SER A 80 -23.04 -2.69 -12.00
CA SER A 80 -23.55 -2.85 -13.36
C SER A 80 -22.89 -1.85 -14.29
N ARG A 81 -22.35 -2.33 -15.41
CA ARG A 81 -21.73 -1.49 -16.45
C ARG A 81 -22.65 -1.37 -17.65
N SER A 82 -22.72 -0.17 -18.22
CA SER A 82 -23.45 0.11 -19.45
C SER A 82 -22.64 1.04 -20.36
N SER A 83 -22.74 0.85 -21.66
CA SER A 83 -22.08 1.74 -22.62
C SER A 83 -22.85 3.06 -22.73
N GLY A 84 -22.14 4.16 -22.54
CA GLY A 84 -22.66 5.51 -22.72
C GLY A 84 -22.36 6.09 -24.12
N ALA A 85 -22.74 7.35 -24.32
CA ALA A 85 -22.47 8.06 -25.56
C ALA A 85 -21.00 8.49 -25.68
N ASN A 86 -20.46 8.51 -26.91
CA ASN A 86 -19.10 9.01 -27.21
C ASN A 86 -17.98 8.25 -26.48
N GLY A 87 -18.13 6.94 -26.29
CA GLY A 87 -17.13 6.11 -25.60
C GLY A 87 -17.10 6.31 -24.08
N SER A 88 -18.08 7.04 -23.53
CA SER A 88 -18.32 7.04 -22.09
C SER A 88 -18.94 5.73 -21.64
N MET A 89 -18.91 5.51 -20.34
CA MET A 89 -19.45 4.36 -19.66
C MET A 89 -20.29 4.83 -18.49
N GLU A 90 -21.38 4.13 -18.23
CA GLU A 90 -22.16 4.30 -17.02
C GLU A 90 -21.94 3.11 -16.11
N LEU A 91 -21.65 3.40 -14.84
CA LEU A 91 -21.54 2.44 -13.77
C LEU A 91 -22.71 2.68 -12.83
N GLU A 92 -23.43 1.62 -12.46
CA GLU A 92 -24.52 1.70 -11.50
C GLU A 92 -24.28 0.73 -10.35
N TRP A 93 -24.45 1.22 -9.12
CA TRP A 93 -24.33 0.39 -7.93
C TRP A 93 -25.26 0.88 -6.84
N PHE A 94 -26.10 0.00 -6.29
CA PHE A 94 -27.11 0.32 -5.27
C PHE A 94 -27.97 1.57 -5.62
N GLY A 95 -28.31 1.75 -6.90
CA GLY A 95 -29.11 2.89 -7.38
C GLY A 95 -28.33 4.20 -7.57
N GLN A 96 -27.02 4.22 -7.26
CA GLN A 96 -26.12 5.32 -7.60
C GLN A 96 -25.54 5.10 -8.99
N LYS A 97 -25.51 6.17 -9.80
CA LYS A 97 -24.95 6.15 -11.15
C LYS A 97 -23.72 7.03 -11.23
N LEU A 98 -22.68 6.53 -11.87
CA LEU A 98 -21.46 7.26 -12.19
C LEU A 98 -21.20 7.16 -13.69
N SER A 99 -21.17 8.32 -14.37
CA SER A 99 -20.74 8.40 -15.76
C SER A 99 -19.24 8.65 -15.84
N VAL A 100 -18.52 7.75 -16.51
CA VAL A 100 -17.07 7.78 -16.70
C VAL A 100 -16.78 8.06 -18.16
N SER A 101 -16.20 9.22 -18.45
CA SER A 101 -15.75 9.57 -19.81
C SER A 101 -14.55 8.72 -20.24
N ALA A 102 -14.32 8.59 -21.54
CA ALA A 102 -13.19 7.82 -22.08
C ALA A 102 -11.81 8.30 -21.56
N ASP A 103 -11.64 9.60 -21.35
CA ASP A 103 -10.43 10.20 -20.74
C ASP A 103 -10.17 9.74 -19.30
N ARG A 104 -11.23 9.38 -18.58
CA ARG A 104 -11.18 8.86 -17.21
C ARG A 104 -11.14 7.34 -17.16
N GLN A 105 -10.83 6.68 -18.27
CA GLN A 105 -10.54 5.25 -18.31
C GLN A 105 -9.03 5.11 -18.52
N ARG A 106 -8.34 4.42 -17.62
CA ARG A 106 -6.89 4.20 -17.74
C ARG A 106 -6.58 2.72 -17.72
N SER A 107 -5.58 2.31 -18.49
CA SER A 107 -5.05 0.96 -18.41
C SER A 107 -4.28 0.78 -17.10
N LEU A 108 -4.62 -0.25 -16.36
CA LEU A 108 -3.90 -0.72 -15.19
C LEU A 108 -3.40 -2.11 -15.51
N ASP A 109 -2.15 -2.18 -15.97
CA ASP A 109 -1.58 -3.38 -16.60
C ASP A 109 -2.40 -3.76 -17.85
N ASP A 110 -2.95 -4.97 -17.94
CA ASP A 110 -3.83 -5.41 -19.03
C ASP A 110 -5.32 -5.06 -18.81
N GLU A 111 -5.69 -4.54 -17.63
CA GLU A 111 -7.09 -4.25 -17.28
C GLU A 111 -7.46 -2.77 -17.49
N VAL A 112 -8.75 -2.49 -17.70
CA VAL A 112 -9.27 -1.12 -17.75
C VAL A 112 -9.74 -0.71 -16.37
N ALA A 113 -9.13 0.33 -15.80
CA ALA A 113 -9.48 0.89 -14.50
C ALA A 113 -10.16 2.26 -14.63
N VAL A 114 -11.08 2.52 -13.71
CA VAL A 114 -11.92 3.73 -13.67
C VAL A 114 -11.93 4.31 -12.25
N PRO A 115 -12.13 5.63 -12.09
CA PRO A 115 -12.20 6.25 -10.78
C PRO A 115 -13.55 5.88 -10.13
N VAL A 116 -13.50 5.37 -8.91
CA VAL A 116 -14.69 4.83 -8.22
C VAL A 116 -15.00 5.51 -6.89
N SER A 117 -14.10 6.39 -6.40
CA SER A 117 -14.28 7.09 -5.12
C SER A 117 -15.67 7.70 -4.99
N GLY A 118 -16.10 8.48 -5.99
CA GLY A 118 -17.40 9.15 -5.95
C GLY A 118 -18.60 8.19 -5.89
N LEU A 119 -18.53 7.04 -6.57
CA LEU A 119 -19.59 6.03 -6.54
C LEU A 119 -19.65 5.35 -5.16
N LEU A 120 -18.48 4.96 -4.63
CA LEU A 120 -18.37 4.29 -3.34
C LEU A 120 -18.78 5.21 -2.18
N GLU A 121 -18.33 6.46 -2.20
CA GLU A 121 -18.69 7.47 -1.20
C GLU A 121 -20.19 7.79 -1.22
N ALA A 122 -20.82 7.85 -2.40
CA ALA A 122 -22.26 8.08 -2.53
C ALA A 122 -23.11 6.96 -1.92
N VAL A 123 -22.60 5.72 -1.91
CA VAL A 123 -23.23 4.56 -1.25
C VAL A 123 -22.85 4.50 0.25
N GLY A 124 -21.91 5.34 0.71
CA GLY A 124 -21.45 5.38 2.10
C GLY A 124 -20.35 4.35 2.41
N VAL A 125 -19.64 3.86 1.40
CA VAL A 125 -18.51 2.95 1.57
C VAL A 125 -17.26 3.73 1.98
N ALA A 126 -16.67 3.33 3.10
CA ALA A 126 -15.41 3.89 3.56
C ALA A 126 -14.23 3.22 2.84
N ILE A 127 -13.37 4.04 2.23
CA ILE A 127 -12.16 3.58 1.55
C ILE A 127 -10.96 3.83 2.47
N ARG A 128 -10.16 2.79 2.68
CA ARG A 128 -8.87 2.90 3.38
C ARG A 128 -7.81 2.17 2.55
N VAL A 129 -6.70 2.86 2.34
CA VAL A 129 -5.51 2.24 1.77
C VAL A 129 -4.58 1.82 2.91
N GLU A 130 -4.23 0.54 2.91
CA GLU A 130 -3.27 -0.05 3.85
C GLU A 130 -2.06 -0.50 3.04
N GLY A 131 -0.87 -0.07 3.47
CA GLY A 131 0.41 -0.31 2.79
C GLY A 131 1.55 -0.41 3.78
#